data_AF-A0A9Q4F3Z6-F1
#
_entry.id   AF-A0A9Q4F3Z6-F1
#
_cell.length_a   1.000
_cell.length_b   1.000
_cell.length_c   1.000
_cell.angle_alpha   90.00
_cell.angle_beta   90.00
_cell.angle_gamma   90.00
#
_symmetry.space_group_name_H-M   'P 1'
#
loop_
_entity.id
_entity.type
_entity.pdbx_description
1 polymer ?
#
loop_
_entity_poly.entity_id
_entity_poly.type
_entity_poly.pdbx_seq_one_letter_code
_entity_poly.pdbx_strand_id
1 'polypeptide(L)'
;MAVKLQNMKNSEITEQIKLFNWARSVREFIPELKLLHHIPNEGKRTNGALLKAAGMVSGVPDLSLPVARRGFNGLYIEMKFGNNKPTKDQVEFMTMLKDQGYKTAVTYSAEEARSLIRHYLARADNFDLVNCEEAPKIFGCCEGIKADWTPCANCELYKKNKQPEW
;
A
#
# COMPACT_ATOMS: atom_id res chain seq x y z
N MET A 1 9.68 -6.56 -13.81
CA MET A 1 9.51 -8.01 -14.05
C MET A 1 8.06 -8.37 -13.75
N ALA A 2 7.30 -8.83 -14.75
CA ALA A 2 5.93 -9.30 -14.56
C ALA A 2 5.95 -10.81 -14.25
N VAL A 3 5.49 -11.21 -13.06
CA VAL A 3 5.37 -12.62 -12.68
C VAL A 3 4.06 -13.17 -13.25
N LYS A 4 4.11 -14.30 -13.98
CA LYS A 4 2.91 -14.98 -14.48
C LYS A 4 2.21 -15.71 -13.34
N LEU A 5 1.16 -15.09 -12.80
CA LEU A 5 0.38 -15.63 -11.67
C LEU A 5 -0.50 -16.84 -12.02
N GLN A 6 -0.79 -17.08 -13.30
CA GLN A 6 -1.78 -18.07 -13.78
C GLN A 6 -1.52 -19.51 -13.31
N ASN A 7 -0.27 -19.85 -12.94
CA ASN A 7 0.13 -21.20 -12.54
C ASN A 7 0.55 -21.32 -11.06
N MET A 8 0.38 -20.27 -10.26
CA MET A 8 0.77 -20.28 -8.84
C MET A 8 -0.43 -20.64 -7.95
N LYS A 9 -0.20 -21.48 -6.93
CA LYS A 9 -1.20 -21.70 -5.87
C LYS A 9 -1.40 -20.42 -5.07
N ASN A 10 -2.65 -20.12 -4.71
CA ASN A 10 -2.97 -19.01 -3.81
C ASN A 10 -2.19 -19.17 -2.49
N SER A 11 -1.54 -18.09 -2.09
CA SER A 11 -0.62 -17.96 -0.95
C SER A 11 -0.46 -16.48 -0.61
N GLU A 12 0.14 -16.19 0.55
CA GLU A 12 0.50 -14.84 0.99
C GLU A 12 1.31 -14.09 -0.08
N ILE A 13 2.33 -14.75 -0.67
CA ILE A 13 3.13 -14.19 -1.76
C ILE A 13 2.29 -13.86 -2.99
N THR A 14 1.35 -14.72 -3.40
CA THR A 14 0.51 -14.40 -4.57
C THR A 14 -0.40 -13.21 -4.33
N GLU A 15 -0.94 -13.06 -3.11
CA GLU A 15 -1.76 -11.90 -2.74
C GLU A 15 -0.92 -10.62 -2.70
N GLN A 16 0.29 -10.69 -2.16
CA GLN A 16 1.24 -9.58 -2.18
C GLN A 16 1.60 -9.17 -3.62
N ILE A 17 1.86 -10.12 -4.52
CA ILE A 17 2.14 -9.82 -5.94
C ILE A 17 0.94 -9.13 -6.59
N LYS A 18 -0.29 -9.62 -6.35
CA LYS A 18 -1.53 -8.99 -6.86
C LYS A 18 -1.64 -7.54 -6.38
N LEU A 19 -1.41 -7.28 -5.08
CA LEU A 19 -1.44 -5.94 -4.51
C LEU A 19 -0.41 -5.02 -5.18
N PHE A 20 0.84 -5.46 -5.32
CA PHE A 20 1.87 -4.64 -5.97
C PHE A 20 1.64 -4.42 -7.46
N ASN A 21 1.01 -5.37 -8.16
CA ASN A 21 0.61 -5.16 -9.56
C ASN A 21 -0.43 -4.05 -9.68
N TRP A 22 -1.44 -4.05 -8.81
CA TRP A 22 -2.39 -2.93 -8.72
C TRP A 22 -1.67 -1.62 -8.38
N ALA A 23 -0.84 -1.60 -7.33
CA ALA A 23 -0.16 -0.36 -6.93
C ALA A 23 0.67 0.22 -8.08
N ARG A 24 1.39 -0.62 -8.84
CA ARG A 24 2.14 -0.20 -10.02
C ARG A 24 1.27 0.32 -11.15
N SER A 25 0.05 -0.22 -11.35
CA SER A 25 -0.83 0.22 -12.43
C SER A 25 -1.46 1.60 -12.18
N VAL A 26 -1.56 2.04 -10.92
CA VAL A 26 -2.21 3.31 -10.57
C VAL A 26 -1.28 4.36 -9.96
N ARG A 27 -0.02 4.02 -9.62
CA ARG A 27 0.92 4.93 -8.93
C ARG A 27 1.28 6.22 -9.67
N GLU A 28 1.01 6.33 -10.97
CA GLU A 28 1.15 7.62 -11.67
C GLU A 28 0.06 8.60 -11.28
N PHE A 29 -1.13 8.11 -10.91
CA PHE A 29 -2.26 8.92 -10.48
C PHE A 29 -2.48 8.95 -8.96
N ILE A 30 -1.81 8.04 -8.25
CA ILE A 30 -1.72 8.00 -6.79
C ILE A 30 -0.22 7.91 -6.43
N PRO A 31 0.52 9.02 -6.52
CA PRO A 31 1.99 9.04 -6.42
C PRO A 31 2.52 8.49 -5.09
N GLU A 32 1.72 8.56 -4.02
CA GLU A 32 2.03 7.98 -2.72
C GLU A 32 2.34 6.48 -2.79
N LEU A 33 1.74 5.75 -3.74
CA LEU A 33 2.00 4.32 -3.94
C LEU A 33 3.40 4.02 -4.49
N LYS A 34 4.15 5.03 -4.96
CA LYS A 34 5.58 4.87 -5.30
C LYS A 34 6.42 4.55 -4.05
N LEU A 35 5.94 4.91 -2.85
CA LEU A 35 6.61 4.64 -1.58
C LEU A 35 6.24 3.29 -0.94
N LEU A 36 5.18 2.63 -1.43
CA LEU A 36 4.80 1.29 -0.96
C LEU A 36 5.89 0.28 -1.31
N HIS A 37 6.41 -0.43 -0.30
CA HIS A 37 7.44 -1.44 -0.50
C HIS A 37 7.27 -2.64 0.44
N HIS A 38 7.84 -3.77 0.03
CA HIS A 38 7.92 -5.00 0.82
C HIS A 38 9.21 -5.02 1.62
N ILE A 39 9.11 -5.46 2.87
CA ILE A 39 10.22 -5.72 3.78
C ILE A 39 10.38 -7.25 3.83
N PRO A 40 11.33 -7.82 3.09
CA PRO A 40 11.48 -9.26 2.95
C PRO A 40 12.16 -9.84 4.20
N ASN A 41 11.46 -9.88 5.32
CA ASN A 41 11.95 -10.44 6.59
C ASN A 41 11.54 -11.89 6.82
N GLU A 42 10.61 -12.38 6.00
CA GLU A 42 10.13 -13.76 6.01
C GLU A 42 11.07 -14.72 5.24
N GLY A 43 10.91 -16.01 5.55
CA GLY A 43 11.56 -17.11 4.84
C GLY A 43 12.80 -17.69 5.53
N LYS A 44 13.06 -18.97 5.26
CA LYS A 44 14.27 -19.66 5.73
C LYS A 44 15.45 -19.24 4.86
N ARG A 45 16.56 -18.84 5.50
CA ARG A 45 17.76 -18.36 4.83
C ARG A 45 19.01 -18.93 5.48
N THR A 46 20.01 -19.27 4.68
CA THR A 46 21.32 -19.72 5.17
C THR A 46 22.12 -18.58 5.80
N ASN A 47 21.91 -17.34 5.36
CA ASN A 47 22.58 -16.13 5.85
C ASN A 47 21.83 -15.42 6.99
N GLY A 48 20.88 -16.07 7.67
CA GLY A 48 20.03 -15.43 8.68
C GLY A 48 20.81 -14.79 9.83
N ALA A 49 21.91 -15.41 10.29
CA ALA A 49 22.76 -14.85 11.34
C ALA A 49 23.44 -13.55 10.91
N LEU A 50 23.93 -13.48 9.67
CA LEU A 50 24.54 -12.29 9.09
C LEU A 50 23.50 -11.16 8.96
N LEU A 51 22.29 -11.48 8.49
CA LEU A 51 21.22 -10.47 8.37
C LEU A 51 20.82 -9.92 9.74
N LYS A 52 20.68 -10.78 10.76
CA LYS A 52 20.42 -10.33 12.14
C LYS A 52 21.54 -9.43 12.67
N ALA A 53 22.80 -9.80 12.42
CA ALA A 53 23.95 -8.94 12.75
C ALA A 53 23.93 -7.60 11.98
N ALA A 54 23.40 -7.59 10.76
CA ALA A 54 23.21 -6.38 9.95
C ALA A 54 21.93 -5.59 10.30
N GLY A 55 21.21 -5.96 11.37
CA GLY A 55 20.03 -5.22 11.84
C GLY A 55 18.69 -5.73 11.36
N MET A 56 18.61 -6.95 10.79
CA MET A 56 17.32 -7.59 10.50
C MET A 56 16.56 -7.85 11.80
N VAL A 57 15.40 -7.22 11.93
CA VAL A 57 14.51 -7.40 13.08
C VAL A 57 13.42 -8.41 12.72
N SER A 58 13.19 -9.37 13.63
CA SER A 58 12.12 -10.36 13.46
C SER A 58 10.77 -9.74 13.81
N GLY A 59 9.71 -10.14 13.10
CA GLY A 59 8.35 -9.67 13.37
C GLY A 59 7.97 -8.33 12.71
N VAL A 60 8.88 -7.67 11.98
CA VAL A 60 8.51 -6.48 11.19
C VAL A 60 7.44 -6.86 10.16
N PRO A 61 6.35 -6.08 10.02
CA PRO A 61 5.31 -6.35 9.04
C PRO A 61 5.81 -6.39 7.61
N ASP A 62 5.16 -7.19 6.77
CA ASP A 62 5.57 -7.41 5.38
C ASP A 62 5.64 -6.12 4.57
N LEU A 63 4.67 -5.21 4.71
CA LEU A 63 4.57 -4.03 3.87
C LEU A 63 4.72 -2.74 4.67
N SER A 64 5.35 -1.75 4.05
CA SER A 64 5.44 -0.39 4.58
C SER A 64 5.05 0.64 3.52
N LEU A 65 4.21 1.58 3.93
CA LEU A 65 3.81 2.77 3.21
C LEU A 65 4.10 3.99 4.09
N PRO A 66 5.31 4.59 3.97
CA PRO A 66 5.76 5.69 4.82
C PRO A 66 5.17 7.03 4.35
N VAL A 67 3.83 7.13 4.40
CA VAL A 67 3.09 8.33 4.02
C VAL A 67 2.30 8.80 5.22
N ALA A 68 2.63 9.98 5.73
CA ALA A 68 1.88 10.56 6.85
C ALA A 68 0.46 10.93 6.41
N ARG A 69 -0.54 10.35 7.07
CA ARG A 69 -1.95 10.55 6.72
C ARG A 69 -2.86 10.20 7.88
N ARG A 70 -4.00 10.89 7.99
CA ARG A 70 -5.03 10.65 9.03
C ARG A 70 -4.47 10.62 10.47
N GLY A 71 -3.46 11.45 10.75
CA GLY A 71 -2.82 11.52 12.07
C GLY A 71 -1.80 10.41 12.36
N PHE A 72 -1.48 9.55 11.39
CA PHE A 72 -0.45 8.52 11.51
C PHE A 72 0.81 8.90 10.72
N ASN A 73 1.96 8.45 11.21
CA ASN A 73 3.28 8.67 10.58
C ASN A 73 3.51 7.82 9.32
N GLY A 74 2.73 6.76 9.17
CA GLY A 74 2.83 5.80 8.08
C GLY A 74 1.94 4.60 8.34
N LEU A 75 1.84 3.73 7.34
CA LEU A 75 1.05 2.50 7.39
C LEU A 75 1.97 1.29 7.23
N TYR A 76 1.88 0.35 8.17
CA TYR A 76 2.45 -0.99 8.04
C TYR A 76 1.33 -2.02 7.89
N ILE A 77 1.53 -2.98 7.00
CA ILE A 77 0.55 -4.04 6.72
C ILE A 77 1.24 -5.39 6.83
N GLU A 78 0.69 -6.25 7.68
CA GLU A 78 1.05 -7.66 7.76
C GLU A 78 0.11 -8.46 6.85
N MET A 79 0.67 -9.19 5.89
CA MET A 79 -0.09 -10.04 4.98
C MET A 79 -0.27 -11.43 5.59
N LYS A 80 -1.47 -11.98 5.47
CA LYS A 80 -1.78 -13.37 5.81
C LYS A 80 -2.59 -14.00 4.70
N PHE A 81 -2.75 -15.31 4.77
CA PHE A 81 -3.56 -16.07 3.83
C PHE A 81 -4.28 -17.22 4.54
N GLY A 82 -5.53 -17.48 4.15
CA GLY A 82 -6.36 -18.52 4.76
C GLY A 82 -6.51 -18.32 6.27
N ASN A 83 -6.24 -19.38 7.05
CA ASN A 83 -6.40 -19.36 8.50
C ASN A 83 -5.10 -18.97 9.26
N ASN A 84 -4.07 -18.52 8.53
CA ASN A 84 -2.80 -18.14 9.16
C ASN A 84 -3.00 -16.91 10.04
N LYS A 85 -2.37 -16.91 11.22
CA LYS A 85 -2.39 -15.79 12.16
C LYS A 85 -1.01 -15.15 12.23
N PRO A 86 -0.92 -13.84 12.53
CA PRO A 86 0.34 -13.21 12.89
C PRO A 86 1.02 -13.98 14.04
N THR A 87 2.35 -14.08 13.98
CA THR A 87 3.14 -14.64 15.06
C THR A 87 3.17 -13.71 16.27
N LYS A 88 3.60 -14.20 17.43
CA LYS A 88 3.74 -13.37 18.63
C LYS A 88 4.64 -12.15 18.39
N ASP A 89 5.80 -12.37 17.76
CA ASP A 89 6.76 -11.31 17.46
C ASP A 89 6.16 -10.24 16.52
N GLN A 90 5.33 -10.65 15.56
CA GLN A 90 4.62 -9.71 14.67
C GLN A 90 3.60 -8.86 15.42
N VAL A 91 2.84 -9.47 16.33
CA VAL A 91 1.88 -8.75 17.18
C VAL A 91 2.59 -7.73 18.09
N GLU A 92 3.71 -8.13 18.69
CA GLU A 92 4.52 -7.27 19.55
C GLU A 92 5.11 -6.09 18.76
N PHE A 93 5.70 -6.35 17.60
CA PHE A 93 6.26 -5.29 16.75
C PHE A 93 5.19 -4.31 16.27
N MET A 94 4.02 -4.80 15.86
CA MET A 94 2.89 -3.94 15.49
C MET A 94 2.38 -3.10 16.67
N THR A 95 2.51 -3.58 17.91
CA THR A 95 2.16 -2.80 19.11
C THR A 95 3.15 -1.67 19.31
N MET A 96 4.45 -1.94 19.22
CA MET A 96 5.50 -0.91 19.29
C MET A 96 5.32 0.16 18.21
N LEU A 97 4.97 -0.22 16.98
CA LEU A 97 4.68 0.71 15.89
C LEU A 97 3.51 1.64 16.22
N LYS A 98 2.42 1.10 16.81
CA LYS A 98 1.27 1.91 17.24
C LYS A 98 1.67 2.93 18.31
N ASP A 99 2.51 2.53 19.26
CA ASP A 99 3.01 3.43 20.32
C ASP A 99 3.85 4.59 19.75
N GLN A 100 4.47 4.39 18.58
CA GLN A 100 5.20 5.43 17.83
C GLN A 100 4.31 6.19 16.82
N GLY A 101 2.99 6.03 16.87
CA GLY A 101 2.05 6.75 16.02
C GLY A 101 1.93 6.22 14.59
N TYR A 102 2.34 4.97 14.32
CA TYR A 102 2.10 4.32 13.03
C TYR A 102 0.78 3.57 13.04
N LYS A 103 0.11 3.56 11.88
CA LYS A 103 -1.03 2.68 11.66
C LYS A 103 -0.51 1.29 11.31
N THR A 104 -1.04 0.27 11.97
CA THR A 104 -0.78 -1.13 11.61
C THR A 104 -2.08 -1.87 11.34
N ALA A 105 -2.03 -2.86 10.46
CA ALA A 105 -3.15 -3.73 10.12
C ALA A 105 -2.66 -5.10 9.65
N VAL A 106 -3.53 -6.09 9.80
CA VAL A 106 -3.35 -7.44 9.23
C VAL A 106 -4.39 -7.60 8.14
N THR A 107 -4.00 -8.10 6.97
CA THR A 107 -4.90 -8.31 5.84
C THR A 107 -4.71 -9.68 5.22
N TYR A 108 -5.79 -10.30 4.78
CA TYR A 108 -5.84 -11.70 4.32
C TYR A 108 -5.90 -11.86 2.80
N SER A 109 -5.97 -10.74 2.07
CA SER A 109 -6.04 -10.73 0.61
C SER A 109 -5.51 -9.41 0.04
N ALA A 110 -5.19 -9.44 -1.26
CA ALA A 110 -4.82 -8.25 -1.99
C ALA A 110 -5.92 -7.18 -1.99
N GLU A 111 -7.19 -7.59 -2.09
CA GLU A 111 -8.32 -6.65 -2.13
C GLU A 111 -8.55 -5.99 -0.75
N GLU A 112 -8.37 -6.73 0.34
CA GLU A 112 -8.44 -6.16 1.69
C GLU A 112 -7.32 -5.15 1.93
N ALA A 113 -6.07 -5.48 1.57
CA ALA A 113 -4.94 -4.56 1.64
C ALA A 113 -5.14 -3.31 0.76
N ARG A 114 -5.67 -3.50 -0.45
CA ARG A 114 -6.02 -2.42 -1.38
C ARG A 114 -7.08 -1.49 -0.77
N SER A 115 -8.15 -2.05 -0.22
CA SER A 115 -9.22 -1.28 0.45
C SER A 115 -8.68 -0.48 1.64
N LEU A 116 -7.83 -1.11 2.47
CA LEU A 116 -7.15 -0.44 3.57
C LEU A 116 -6.30 0.74 3.08
N ILE A 117 -5.49 0.54 2.04
CA ILE A 117 -4.62 1.58 1.48
C ILE A 117 -5.46 2.72 0.90
N ARG A 118 -6.56 2.41 0.20
CA ARG A 118 -7.49 3.42 -0.34
C ARG A 118 -8.08 4.29 0.77
N HIS A 119 -8.58 3.65 1.83
CA HIS A 119 -9.13 4.35 2.98
C HIS A 119 -8.05 5.19 3.68
N TYR A 120 -6.84 4.65 3.85
CA TYR A 120 -5.74 5.33 4.50
C TYR A 120 -5.33 6.59 3.73
N LEU A 121 -5.17 6.50 2.41
CA LEU A 121 -4.69 7.58 1.53
C LEU A 121 -5.80 8.52 1.01
N ALA A 122 -7.06 8.28 1.36
CA ALA A 122 -8.17 9.16 1.05
C ALA A 122 -7.89 10.63 1.42
N ARG A 123 -8.22 11.54 0.51
CA ARG A 123 -7.83 12.97 0.58
C ARG A 123 -8.83 13.86 1.30
N ALA A 124 -10.05 13.38 1.52
CA ALA A 124 -11.10 14.08 2.23
C ALA A 124 -12.05 13.05 2.88
N ASP A 125 -12.85 13.52 3.84
CA ASP A 125 -13.95 12.71 4.36
C ASP A 125 -14.98 12.45 3.24
N ASN A 126 -15.53 11.24 3.20
CA ASN A 126 -16.41 10.74 2.14
C ASN A 126 -15.78 10.68 0.73
N PHE A 127 -14.46 10.83 0.59
CA PHE A 127 -13.75 10.67 -0.67
C PHE A 127 -12.90 9.39 -0.68
N ASP A 128 -13.39 8.35 -1.35
CA ASP A 128 -12.62 7.12 -1.59
C ASP A 128 -11.61 7.32 -2.74
N LEU A 129 -10.44 6.70 -2.64
CA LEU A 129 -9.48 6.65 -3.75
C LEU A 129 -9.93 5.81 -4.94
N VAL A 130 -10.96 4.96 -4.81
CA VAL A 130 -11.64 4.33 -5.97
C VAL A 130 -12.01 5.38 -7.02
N ASN A 131 -12.47 6.56 -6.57
CA ASN A 131 -12.75 7.70 -7.45
C ASN A 131 -11.55 8.13 -8.29
N CYS A 132 -10.35 8.10 -7.70
CA CYS A 132 -9.11 8.40 -8.41
C CYS A 132 -8.73 7.28 -9.39
N GLU A 133 -9.03 6.03 -9.09
CA GLU A 133 -8.76 4.90 -9.98
C GLU A 133 -9.71 4.89 -11.19
N GLU A 134 -10.99 5.18 -10.96
CA GLU A 134 -12.04 5.10 -11.98
C GLU A 134 -12.18 6.38 -12.81
N ALA A 135 -11.68 7.52 -12.32
CA ALA A 135 -11.71 8.76 -13.10
C ALA A 135 -10.98 8.60 -14.44
N PRO A 136 -11.56 9.07 -15.57
CA PRO A 136 -10.91 8.95 -16.88
C PRO A 136 -9.51 9.57 -16.90
N LYS A 137 -8.58 8.86 -17.55
CA LYS A 137 -7.18 9.29 -17.69
C LYS A 137 -6.88 9.55 -19.16
N ILE A 138 -6.78 10.83 -19.53
CA ILE A 138 -6.65 11.28 -20.91
C ILE A 138 -5.41 12.16 -21.02
N PHE A 139 -4.53 11.86 -21.99
CA PHE A 139 -3.28 12.61 -22.22
C PHE A 139 -2.46 12.85 -20.92
N GLY A 140 -2.31 11.82 -20.08
CA GLY A 140 -1.56 11.91 -18.83
C GLY A 140 -2.22 12.76 -17.73
N CYS A 141 -3.46 13.21 -17.94
CA CYS A 141 -4.24 14.01 -17.00
C CYS A 141 -5.39 13.19 -16.42
N CYS A 142 -5.82 13.54 -15.21
CA CYS A 142 -7.04 13.03 -14.59
C CYS A 142 -8.20 13.97 -14.90
N GLU A 143 -9.29 13.43 -15.47
CA GLU A 143 -10.50 14.21 -15.74
C GLU A 143 -11.28 14.59 -14.47
N GLY A 144 -10.88 14.05 -13.31
CA GLY A 144 -11.50 14.29 -12.02
C GLY A 144 -12.95 13.78 -11.94
N ILE A 145 -13.61 14.07 -10.82
CA ILE A 145 -15.05 13.90 -10.67
C ILE A 145 -15.70 15.28 -10.70
N LYS A 146 -16.80 15.42 -11.44
CA LYS A 146 -17.54 16.69 -11.58
C LYS A 146 -18.51 16.89 -10.40
N ALA A 147 -17.96 17.07 -9.20
CA ALA A 147 -18.74 17.44 -8.02
C ALA A 147 -17.94 18.35 -7.07
N ASP A 148 -18.63 19.33 -6.48
CA ASP A 148 -18.01 20.40 -5.70
C ASP A 148 -17.39 19.91 -4.39
N TRP A 149 -17.92 18.82 -3.83
CA TRP A 149 -17.40 18.19 -2.60
C TRP A 149 -16.07 17.45 -2.83
N THR A 150 -15.63 17.29 -4.08
CA THR A 150 -14.46 16.47 -4.40
C THR A 150 -13.16 17.27 -4.22
N PRO A 151 -12.09 16.67 -3.70
CA PRO A 151 -10.79 17.31 -3.57
C PRO A 151 -10.08 17.50 -4.93
N CYS A 152 -10.73 17.14 -6.06
CA CYS A 152 -10.12 17.19 -7.39
C CYS A 152 -9.70 18.61 -7.79
N ALA A 153 -10.44 19.63 -7.37
CA ALA A 153 -10.12 21.04 -7.67
C ALA A 153 -8.72 21.46 -7.17
N ASN A 154 -8.20 20.80 -6.12
CA ASN A 154 -6.88 21.07 -5.56
C ASN A 154 -5.83 20.02 -5.96
N CYS A 155 -6.18 19.07 -6.84
CA CYS A 155 -5.29 18.01 -7.26
C CYS A 155 -4.43 18.47 -8.44
N GLU A 156 -3.11 18.33 -8.36
CA GLU A 156 -2.17 18.69 -9.44
C GLU A 156 -2.37 17.88 -10.72
N LEU A 157 -2.85 16.64 -10.58
CA LEU A 157 -3.13 15.76 -11.73
C LEU A 157 -4.48 16.05 -12.39
N TYR A 158 -5.30 16.91 -11.80
CA TYR A 158 -6.59 17.29 -12.37
C TYR A 158 -6.36 18.14 -13.62
N LYS A 159 -7.05 17.83 -14.71
CA LYS A 159 -6.84 18.46 -16.03
C LYS A 159 -6.85 19.99 -16.03
N LYS A 160 -7.59 20.63 -15.13
CA LYS A 160 -7.66 22.10 -15.02
C LYS A 160 -6.40 22.71 -14.41
N ASN A 161 -5.69 21.91 -13.60
CA ASN A 161 -4.52 22.34 -12.82
C ASN A 161 -3.22 21.85 -13.44
N LYS A 162 -3.26 20.75 -14.18
CA LYS A 162 -2.10 20.23 -14.89
C LYS A 162 -1.83 21.15 -16.08
N GLN A 163 -0.77 21.96 -15.97
CA GLN A 163 -0.31 22.75 -17.11
C GLN A 163 0.05 21.80 -18.25
N PRO A 164 -0.42 22.05 -19.48
CA PRO A 164 0.00 21.24 -20.60
C PRO A 164 1.51 21.42 -20.79
N GLU A 165 2.22 20.29 -20.79
CA GLU A 165 3.62 20.22 -21.22
C GLU A 165 3.62 20.38 -22.75
N TRP A 166 3.52 21.62 -23.25
CA TRP A 166 3.83 21.98 -24.64
C TRP A 166 5.09 22.83 -24.68
#